data_AF-A0A2N8MAD1-F1
#
_entry.id   AF-A0A2N8MAD1-F1
#
_cell.length_a   1.000
_cell.length_b   1.000
_cell.length_c   1.000
_cell.angle_alpha   90.00
_cell.angle_beta   90.00
_cell.angle_gamma   90.00
#
_symmetry.space_group_name_H-M   'P 1'
#
loop_
_entity.id
_entity.type
_entity.pdbx_description
1 polymer ?
#
loop_
_entity_poly.entity_id
_entity_poly.type
_entity_poly.pdbx_seq_one_letter_code
_entity_poly.pdbx_strand_id
1 'polypeptide(L)'
;MREVITNAPTAGNKARSGLSKEESARFFGLPPLIAGEDPAQYERIRAQISAAVQPLDFLEEIWVNDVVNHVWEMLRLRLLMVDLHDEDLRVVLTAALALKIDKMERIDRMITGAEARRNVALREIDRHRATLAAALRQAADEVLDAEFKEIPLSLTEGEAGRDERP
;
A
#
# COMPACT_ATOMS: atom_id res chain seq x y z
N MET A 1 16.61 -10.16 43.77
CA MET A 1 16.66 -10.68 42.38
C MET A 1 15.42 -10.15 41.67
N ARG A 2 15.52 -9.03 40.96
CA ARG A 2 14.39 -8.42 40.21
C ARG A 2 14.68 -8.60 38.74
N GLU A 3 13.83 -9.37 38.06
CA GLU A 3 13.89 -9.57 36.61
C GLU A 3 13.54 -8.26 35.90
N VAL A 4 14.49 -7.77 35.11
CA VAL A 4 14.27 -6.69 34.15
C VAL A 4 13.59 -7.32 32.94
N ILE A 5 12.29 -7.10 32.78
CA ILE A 5 11.58 -7.48 31.56
C ILE A 5 12.04 -6.51 30.47
N THR A 6 13.03 -6.94 29.68
CA THR A 6 13.44 -6.24 28.46
C THR A 6 12.37 -6.50 27.39
N ASN A 7 11.33 -5.66 27.34
CA ASN A 7 10.45 -5.61 26.18
C ASN A 7 11.20 -4.90 25.04
N ALA A 8 12.09 -5.62 24.37
CA ALA A 8 12.57 -5.23 23.06
C ALA A 8 11.37 -5.27 22.09
N PRO A 9 11.07 -4.20 21.34
CA PRO A 9 10.05 -4.27 20.32
C PRO A 9 10.58 -5.21 19.23
N THR A 10 9.99 -6.40 19.13
CA THR A 10 10.19 -7.30 18.01
C THR A 10 9.66 -6.59 16.78
N ALA A 11 10.55 -5.90 16.06
CA ALA A 11 10.32 -5.44 14.70
C ALA A 11 10.20 -6.68 13.81
N GLY A 12 9.04 -7.34 13.89
CA GLY A 12 8.60 -8.36 12.95
C GLY A 12 8.26 -7.68 11.64
N ASN A 13 9.26 -7.15 10.95
CA ASN A 13 9.12 -6.77 9.55
C ASN A 13 9.11 -8.05 8.71
N LYS A 14 8.02 -8.82 8.80
CA LYS A 14 7.63 -9.66 7.67
C LYS A 14 7.01 -8.68 6.69
N ALA A 15 7.80 -8.21 5.73
CA ALA A 15 7.27 -7.62 4.52
C ALA A 15 6.16 -8.56 4.04
N ARG A 16 4.89 -8.12 4.11
CA ARG A 16 3.82 -8.93 3.56
C ARG A 16 4.12 -9.00 2.08
N SER A 17 4.40 -10.19 1.58
CA SER A 17 4.34 -10.43 0.14
C SER A 17 2.97 -9.97 -0.34
N GLY A 18 2.92 -9.38 -1.54
CA GLY A 18 1.66 -8.84 -2.04
C GLY A 18 0.53 -9.88 -2.07
N LEU A 19 -0.72 -9.40 -2.15
CA LEU A 19 -1.92 -10.22 -2.10
C LEU A 19 -1.85 -11.35 -3.14
N SER A 20 -2.18 -12.58 -2.70
CA SER A 20 -2.41 -13.69 -3.64
C SER A 20 -3.60 -13.40 -4.57
N LYS A 21 -3.75 -14.20 -5.62
CA LYS A 21 -4.87 -14.09 -6.57
C LYS A 21 -6.22 -14.23 -5.87
N GLU A 22 -6.35 -15.21 -4.98
CA GLU A 22 -7.58 -15.49 -4.25
C GLU A 22 -7.94 -14.37 -3.27
N GLU A 23 -6.95 -13.79 -2.60
CA GLU A 23 -7.15 -12.65 -1.70
C GLU A 23 -7.54 -11.40 -2.46
N SER A 24 -6.86 -11.12 -3.57
CA SER A 24 -7.21 -10.02 -4.47
C SER A 24 -8.66 -10.14 -4.95
N ALA A 25 -9.07 -11.34 -5.37
CA ALA A 25 -10.44 -11.59 -5.84
C ALA A 25 -11.50 -11.41 -4.74
N ARG A 26 -11.16 -11.74 -3.48
CA ARG A 26 -12.05 -11.51 -2.33
C ARG A 26 -12.20 -10.02 -2.00
N PHE A 27 -11.14 -9.24 -2.13
CA PHE A 27 -11.14 -7.82 -1.77
C PHE A 27 -11.64 -6.91 -2.89
N PHE A 28 -11.14 -7.09 -4.11
CA PHE A 28 -11.44 -6.24 -5.26
C PHE A 28 -12.57 -6.78 -6.14
N GLY A 29 -13.04 -7.99 -5.85
CA GLY A 29 -14.01 -8.69 -6.68
C GLY A 29 -13.34 -9.48 -7.80
N LEU A 30 -14.16 -10.12 -8.63
CA LEU A 30 -13.66 -10.87 -9.78
C LEU A 30 -12.97 -9.91 -10.78
N PRO A 31 -11.90 -10.37 -11.45
CA PRO A 31 -11.33 -9.65 -12.57
C PRO A 31 -12.43 -9.19 -13.55
N PRO A 32 -12.38 -7.93 -14.04
CA PRO A 32 -13.45 -7.35 -14.83
C PRO A 32 -13.41 -7.84 -16.29
N LEU A 33 -13.41 -9.16 -16.50
CA LEU A 33 -13.25 -9.80 -17.81
C LEU A 33 -14.59 -9.87 -18.55
N ILE A 34 -14.56 -9.64 -19.87
CA ILE A 34 -15.70 -9.89 -20.77
C ILE A 34 -15.53 -11.21 -21.53
N ALA A 35 -16.60 -11.68 -22.19
CA ALA A 35 -16.54 -12.90 -23.00
C ALA A 35 -15.46 -12.80 -24.09
N GLY A 36 -14.60 -13.80 -24.18
CA GLY A 36 -13.50 -13.86 -25.15
C GLY A 36 -12.15 -13.36 -24.62
N GLU A 37 -12.10 -12.74 -23.44
CA GLU A 37 -10.83 -12.31 -22.83
C GLU A 37 -10.13 -13.47 -22.11
N ASP A 38 -8.78 -13.53 -22.20
CA ASP A 38 -7.96 -14.55 -21.54
C ASP A 38 -7.71 -14.21 -20.06
N PRO A 39 -8.29 -14.95 -19.10
CA PRO A 39 -8.03 -14.71 -17.68
C PRO A 39 -6.57 -14.92 -17.29
N ALA A 40 -5.85 -15.81 -17.98
CA ALA A 40 -4.45 -16.04 -17.70
C ALA A 40 -3.59 -14.84 -18.12
N GLN A 41 -3.95 -14.14 -19.20
CA GLN A 41 -3.25 -12.91 -19.61
C GLN A 41 -3.43 -11.80 -18.59
N TYR A 42 -4.65 -11.60 -18.09
CA TYR A 42 -4.90 -10.65 -17.02
C TYR A 42 -4.04 -10.93 -15.78
N GLU A 43 -3.99 -12.19 -15.34
CA GLU A 43 -3.17 -12.55 -14.17
C GLU A 43 -1.67 -12.44 -14.42
N ARG A 44 -1.18 -12.69 -15.63
CA ARG A 44 0.22 -12.44 -15.98
C ARG A 44 0.58 -10.96 -15.83
N ILE A 45 -0.29 -10.06 -16.29
CA ILE A 45 -0.09 -8.60 -16.16
C ILE A 45 -0.10 -8.21 -14.68
N ARG A 46 -1.07 -8.70 -13.90
CA ARG A 46 -1.15 -8.48 -12.45
C ARG A 46 0.14 -8.92 -11.74
N ALA A 47 0.59 -10.14 -12.01
CA ALA A 47 1.78 -10.69 -11.38
C ALA A 47 3.04 -9.88 -11.72
N GLN A 48 3.20 -9.45 -12.98
CA GLN A 48 4.34 -8.62 -13.39
C GLN A 48 4.33 -7.24 -12.73
N ILE A 49 3.18 -6.57 -12.67
CA ILE A 49 3.05 -5.26 -12.03
C ILE A 49 3.27 -5.37 -10.51
N SER A 50 2.66 -6.35 -9.86
CA SER A 50 2.85 -6.60 -8.43
C SER A 50 4.31 -6.92 -8.09
N ALA A 51 4.98 -7.75 -8.91
CA ALA A 51 6.40 -8.07 -8.71
C ALA A 51 7.33 -6.86 -8.91
N ALA A 52 6.96 -5.93 -9.80
CA ALA A 52 7.71 -4.70 -10.04
C ALA A 52 7.51 -3.66 -8.93
N VAL A 53 6.29 -3.54 -8.39
CA VAL A 53 5.95 -2.58 -7.33
C VAL A 53 6.39 -3.08 -5.95
N GLN A 54 6.29 -4.39 -5.70
CA GLN A 54 6.51 -5.02 -4.39
C GLN A 54 5.74 -4.31 -3.27
N PRO A 55 4.39 -4.35 -3.32
CA PRO A 55 3.56 -3.57 -2.40
C PRO A 55 3.87 -3.91 -0.94
N LEU A 56 4.21 -2.89 -0.15
CA LEU A 56 4.60 -3.03 1.25
C LEU A 56 3.37 -3.11 2.18
N ASP A 57 2.28 -2.46 1.79
CA ASP A 57 1.03 -2.44 2.54
C ASP A 57 -0.22 -2.42 1.63
N PHE A 58 -1.38 -2.42 2.27
CA PHE A 58 -2.67 -2.50 1.58
C PHE A 58 -2.99 -1.28 0.72
N LEU A 59 -2.40 -0.11 0.98
CA LEU A 59 -2.63 1.06 0.13
C LEU A 59 -1.93 0.88 -1.23
N GLU A 60 -0.72 0.34 -1.21
CA GLU A 60 0.02 -0.01 -2.42
C GLU A 60 -0.67 -1.14 -3.19
N GLU A 61 -1.33 -2.08 -2.50
CA GLU A 61 -2.17 -3.10 -3.15
C GLU A 61 -3.35 -2.51 -3.93
N ILE A 62 -4.02 -1.50 -3.35
CA ILE A 62 -5.09 -0.78 -4.05
C ILE A 62 -4.52 -0.16 -5.34
N TRP A 63 -3.36 0.50 -5.25
CA TRP A 63 -2.73 1.12 -6.42
C TRP A 63 -2.31 0.10 -7.47
N VAL A 64 -1.72 -1.02 -7.09
CA VAL A 64 -1.36 -2.10 -8.01
C VAL A 64 -2.61 -2.59 -8.74
N ASN A 65 -3.70 -2.84 -8.01
CA ASN A 65 -4.95 -3.28 -8.60
C ASN A 65 -5.54 -2.25 -9.58
N ASP A 66 -5.48 -0.96 -9.23
CA ASP A 66 -5.95 0.11 -10.11
C ASP A 66 -5.14 0.16 -11.41
N VAL A 67 -3.81 0.14 -11.32
CA VAL A 67 -2.93 0.16 -12.50
C VAL A 67 -3.20 -1.05 -13.39
N VAL A 68 -3.35 -2.25 -12.80
CA VAL A 68 -3.70 -3.47 -13.55
C VAL A 68 -5.00 -3.29 -14.32
N ASN A 69 -6.04 -2.77 -13.66
CA ASN A 69 -7.34 -2.55 -14.30
C ASN A 69 -7.27 -1.51 -15.42
N HIS A 70 -6.56 -0.40 -15.20
CA HIS A 70 -6.39 0.66 -16.22
C HIS A 70 -5.62 0.14 -17.44
N VAL A 71 -4.56 -0.66 -17.21
CA VAL A 71 -3.82 -1.30 -18.30
C VAL A 71 -4.71 -2.26 -19.07
N TRP A 72 -5.53 -3.05 -18.37
CA TRP A 72 -6.46 -3.99 -19.01
C TRP A 72 -7.52 -3.27 -19.85
N GLU A 73 -8.13 -2.21 -19.32
CA GLU A 73 -9.09 -1.39 -20.05
C GLU A 73 -8.48 -0.76 -21.31
N MET A 74 -7.24 -0.27 -21.21
CA MET A 74 -6.51 0.27 -22.36
C MET A 74 -6.27 -0.79 -23.44
N LEU A 75 -5.92 -2.02 -23.07
CA LEU A 75 -5.75 -3.13 -24.01
C LEU A 75 -7.09 -3.50 -24.67
N ARG A 76 -8.16 -3.62 -23.88
CA ARG A 76 -9.52 -3.86 -24.38
C ARG A 76 -9.93 -2.80 -25.41
N LEU A 77 -9.75 -1.52 -25.09
CA LEU A 77 -10.12 -0.42 -25.99
C LEU A 77 -9.32 -0.46 -27.29
N ARG A 78 -8.02 -0.81 -27.23
CA ARG A 78 -7.19 -0.98 -28.44
C ARG A 78 -7.67 -2.14 -29.31
N LEU A 79 -8.01 -3.28 -28.71
CA LEU A 79 -8.52 -4.43 -29.44
C LEU A 79 -9.89 -4.14 -30.05
N LEU A 80 -10.80 -3.50 -29.30
CA LEU A 80 -12.10 -3.07 -29.81
C LEU A 80 -11.95 -2.09 -30.99
N MET A 81 -10.97 -1.19 -30.94
CA MET A 81 -10.66 -0.30 -32.06
C MET A 81 -10.17 -1.06 -33.29
N VAL A 82 -9.41 -2.15 -33.14
CA VAL A 82 -9.01 -3.01 -34.27
C VAL A 82 -10.24 -3.69 -34.88
N ASP A 83 -11.11 -4.26 -34.06
CA ASP A 83 -12.35 -4.92 -34.52
C ASP A 83 -13.29 -3.93 -35.25
N LEU A 84 -13.29 -2.65 -34.85
CA LEU A 84 -14.06 -1.59 -35.51
C LEU A 84 -13.46 -1.15 -36.87
N HIS A 85 -12.31 -1.66 -37.29
CA HIS A 85 -11.82 -1.45 -38.64
C HIS A 85 -12.29 -2.52 -39.64
N ASP A 86 -12.99 -3.56 -39.18
CA ASP A 86 -13.65 -4.54 -40.04
C ASP A 86 -14.98 -3.99 -40.62
N GLU A 87 -15.10 -3.94 -41.95
CA GLU A 87 -16.17 -3.25 -42.68
C GLU A 87 -17.58 -3.81 -42.36
N ASP A 88 -17.71 -5.13 -42.19
CA ASP A 88 -19.01 -5.80 -41.98
C ASP A 88 -19.46 -5.73 -40.51
N LEU A 89 -18.50 -5.79 -39.57
CA LEU A 89 -18.79 -5.67 -38.13
C LEU A 89 -19.12 -4.23 -37.72
N ARG A 90 -18.56 -3.23 -38.43
CA ARG A 90 -18.70 -1.80 -38.13
C ARG A 90 -20.14 -1.33 -38.02
N VAL A 91 -21.01 -1.66 -38.97
CA VAL A 91 -22.36 -1.07 -39.03
C VAL A 91 -23.21 -1.51 -37.83
N VAL A 92 -23.20 -2.81 -37.53
CA VAL A 92 -23.95 -3.39 -36.40
C VAL A 92 -23.36 -2.90 -35.08
N LEU A 93 -22.03 -2.94 -34.93
CA LEU A 93 -21.35 -2.52 -33.70
C LEU A 93 -21.51 -1.02 -33.44
N THR A 94 -21.43 -0.17 -34.47
CA THR A 94 -21.62 1.29 -34.34
C THR A 94 -23.02 1.63 -33.86
N ALA A 95 -24.05 0.99 -34.42
CA ALA A 95 -25.44 1.20 -33.97
C ALA A 95 -25.63 0.75 -32.51
N ALA A 96 -25.07 -0.40 -32.14
CA ALA A 96 -25.14 -0.91 -30.76
C ALA A 96 -24.39 0.00 -29.77
N LEU A 97 -23.19 0.49 -30.15
CA LEU A 97 -22.40 1.41 -29.35
C LEU A 97 -23.12 2.75 -29.17
N ALA A 98 -23.69 3.34 -30.22
CA ALA A 98 -24.45 4.59 -30.13
C ALA A 98 -25.62 4.51 -29.13
N LEU A 99 -26.28 3.35 -29.01
CA LEU A 99 -27.35 3.14 -28.03
C LEU A 99 -26.86 3.03 -26.58
N LYS A 100 -25.59 2.74 -26.36
CA LYS A 100 -25.01 2.46 -25.03
C LYS A 100 -24.00 3.52 -24.58
N ILE A 101 -23.47 4.32 -25.50
CA ILE A 101 -22.35 5.23 -25.25
C ILE A 101 -22.66 6.22 -24.12
N ASP A 102 -23.85 6.81 -24.09
CA ASP A 102 -24.23 7.76 -23.02
C ASP A 102 -24.23 7.12 -21.63
N LYS A 103 -24.68 5.85 -21.54
CA LYS A 103 -24.70 5.11 -20.27
C LYS A 103 -23.29 4.74 -19.85
N MET A 104 -22.47 4.29 -20.79
CA MET A 104 -21.07 3.97 -20.55
C MET A 104 -20.31 5.22 -20.09
N GLU A 105 -20.47 6.35 -20.79
CA GLU A 105 -19.84 7.62 -20.43
C GLU A 105 -20.29 8.13 -19.06
N ARG A 106 -21.57 7.94 -18.71
CA ARG A 106 -22.07 8.28 -17.36
C ARG A 106 -21.42 7.42 -16.29
N ILE A 107 -21.31 6.10 -16.52
CA ILE A 107 -20.68 5.17 -15.58
C ILE A 107 -19.19 5.51 -15.45
N ASP A 108 -18.51 5.75 -16.57
CA ASP A 108 -17.11 6.15 -16.62
C ASP A 108 -16.86 7.44 -15.83
N ARG A 109 -17.68 8.48 -16.03
CA ARG A 109 -17.64 9.72 -15.22
C ARG A 109 -17.85 9.46 -13.73
N MET A 110 -18.73 8.52 -13.36
CA MET A 110 -18.94 8.14 -11.96
C MET A 110 -17.71 7.43 -11.37
N ILE A 111 -17.08 6.54 -12.14
CA ILE A 111 -15.85 5.83 -11.78
C ILE A 111 -14.70 6.83 -11.63
N THR A 112 -14.42 7.66 -12.63
CA THR A 112 -13.38 8.71 -12.57
C THR A 112 -13.58 9.62 -11.36
N GLY A 113 -14.81 10.02 -11.07
CA GLY A 113 -15.11 10.83 -9.89
C GLY A 113 -14.85 10.10 -8.57
N ALA A 114 -15.15 8.81 -8.48
CA ALA A 114 -14.86 7.99 -7.31
C ALA A 114 -13.36 7.78 -7.12
N GLU A 115 -12.62 7.49 -8.18
CA GLU A 115 -11.16 7.33 -8.18
C GLU A 115 -10.46 8.63 -7.78
N ALA A 116 -10.91 9.77 -8.31
CA ALA A 116 -10.36 11.07 -7.93
C ALA A 116 -10.52 11.32 -6.42
N ARG A 117 -11.69 11.04 -5.85
CA ARG A 117 -11.93 11.17 -4.39
C ARG A 117 -11.05 10.21 -3.58
N ARG A 118 -10.93 8.95 -4.02
CA ARG A 118 -10.06 7.96 -3.38
C ARG A 118 -8.59 8.43 -3.41
N ASN A 119 -8.11 8.87 -4.57
CA ASN A 119 -6.71 9.29 -4.73
C ASN A 119 -6.38 10.51 -3.85
N VAL A 120 -7.32 11.44 -3.68
CA VAL A 120 -7.18 12.53 -2.70
C VAL A 120 -7.06 11.99 -1.28
N ALA A 121 -7.97 11.09 -0.86
CA ALA A 121 -7.93 10.51 0.48
C ALA A 121 -6.62 9.75 0.75
N LEU A 122 -6.13 8.98 -0.21
CA LEU A 122 -4.87 8.23 -0.09
C LEU A 122 -3.66 9.16 0.05
N ARG A 123 -3.61 10.27 -0.71
CA ARG A 123 -2.56 11.28 -0.58
C ARG A 123 -2.55 11.95 0.80
N GLU A 124 -3.72 12.22 1.35
CA GLU A 124 -3.82 12.83 2.68
C GLU A 124 -3.42 11.85 3.79
N ILE A 125 -3.78 10.56 3.67
CA ILE A 125 -3.30 9.51 4.58
C ILE A 125 -1.77 9.40 4.52
N ASP A 126 -1.20 9.33 3.32
CA ASP A 126 0.24 9.23 3.12
C ASP A 126 0.98 10.45 3.69
N ARG A 127 0.49 11.66 3.41
CA ARG A 127 1.02 12.91 4.00
C ARG A 127 0.99 12.90 5.54
N HIS A 128 -0.10 12.42 6.13
CA HIS A 128 -0.20 12.32 7.60
C HIS A 128 0.82 11.31 8.16
N ARG A 129 0.96 10.14 7.52
CA ARG A 129 1.96 9.13 7.91
C ARG A 129 3.39 9.65 7.77
N ALA A 130 3.71 10.38 6.69
CA ALA A 130 5.03 10.98 6.49
C ALA A 130 5.36 12.00 7.58
N THR A 131 4.39 12.82 7.98
CA THR A 131 4.56 13.83 9.06
C THR A 131 4.81 13.14 10.40
N LEU A 132 4.02 12.12 10.73
CA LEU A 132 4.22 11.32 11.95
C LEU A 132 5.59 10.63 11.94
N ALA A 133 6.00 10.02 10.83
CA ALA A 133 7.28 9.34 10.70
C ALA A 133 8.47 10.30 10.83
N ALA A 134 8.34 11.56 10.40
CA ALA A 134 9.35 12.59 10.61
C ALA A 134 9.43 13.00 12.09
N ALA A 135 8.30 13.26 12.74
CA ALA A 135 8.24 13.61 14.15
C ALA A 135 8.82 12.51 15.06
N LEU A 136 8.50 11.25 14.77
CA LEU A 136 9.03 10.11 15.51
C LEU A 136 10.55 9.96 15.36
N ARG A 137 11.08 10.22 14.16
CA ARG A 137 12.54 10.20 13.92
C ARG A 137 13.23 11.30 14.73
N GLN A 138 12.72 12.53 14.67
CA GLN A 138 13.27 13.65 15.44
C GLN A 138 13.28 13.35 16.95
N ALA A 139 12.17 12.84 17.50
CA ALA A 139 12.09 12.52 18.92
C ALA A 139 13.05 11.39 19.32
N ALA A 140 13.28 10.41 18.44
CA ALA A 140 14.25 9.35 18.69
C ALA A 140 15.69 9.88 18.69
N ASP A 141 16.02 10.79 17.77
CA ASP A 141 17.33 11.44 17.70
C ASP A 141 17.59 12.28 18.97
N GLU A 142 16.58 13.03 19.44
CA GLU A 142 16.67 13.82 20.69
C GLU A 142 16.92 12.96 21.94
N VAL A 143 16.38 11.74 21.98
CA VAL A 143 16.62 10.78 23.09
C VAL A 143 18.01 10.16 23.01
N LEU A 144 18.54 9.91 21.81
CA LEU A 144 19.89 9.40 21.61
C LEU A 144 20.97 10.46 21.95
N ASP A 145 20.70 11.73 21.64
CA ASP A 145 21.61 12.84 21.94
C ASP A 145 21.61 13.26 23.42
N ALA A 146 20.66 12.80 24.22
CA ALA A 146 20.67 13.03 25.67
C ALA A 146 21.75 12.16 26.35
N GLU A 147 22.94 12.75 26.58
CA GLU A 147 24.05 12.10 27.29
C GLU A 147 23.61 11.48 28.64
N PHE A 148 23.81 10.17 28.78
CA PHE A 148 23.62 9.43 30.02
C PHE A 148 24.56 9.96 31.11
N LYS A 149 24.02 10.61 32.15
CA LYS A 149 24.79 10.90 33.37
C LYS A 149 24.73 9.69 34.30
N GLU A 150 25.81 8.92 34.35
CA GLU A 150 26.02 7.97 35.45
C GLU A 150 26.07 8.75 36.76
N ILE A 151 25.12 8.48 37.66
CA ILE A 151 25.17 8.99 39.03
C ILE A 151 26.19 8.14 39.77
N PRO A 152 27.31 8.70 40.26
CA PRO A 152 28.24 7.94 41.07
C PRO A 152 27.52 7.50 42.35
N LEU A 153 27.46 6.19 42.57
CA LEU A 153 27.10 5.63 43.87
C LEU A 153 28.20 6.02 44.86
N SER A 154 28.02 7.14 45.56
CA SER A 154 28.80 7.42 46.76
C SER A 154 28.39 6.40 47.82
N LEU A 155 29.18 5.34 47.96
CA LEU A 155 29.20 4.53 49.16
C LEU A 155 29.58 5.47 50.30
N THR A 156 28.62 5.77 51.18
CA THR A 156 28.92 6.38 52.47
C THR A 156 29.64 5.32 53.30
N GLU A 157 30.96 5.20 53.11
CA GLU A 157 31.83 4.60 54.11
C GLU A 157 31.82 5.53 55.32
N GLY A 158 31.07 5.13 56.35
CA GLY A 158 31.17 5.72 57.66
C GLY A 158 32.54 5.42 58.25
N GLU A 159 33.46 6.38 58.11
CA GLU A 159 34.61 6.50 58.99
C GLU A 159 34.10 6.76 60.43
N ALA A 160 33.93 5.69 61.20
CA ALA A 160 33.99 5.78 62.66
C ALA A 160 35.41 5.37 63.06
N GLY A 161 36.23 6.38 63.29
CA GLY A 161 37.62 6.26 63.70
C GLY A 161 37.79 5.43 64.98
N ARG A 162 38.95 4.77 65.01
CA ARG A 162 39.59 4.25 66.21
C ARG A 162 39.59 5.30 67.31
N ASP A 163 39.28 4.88 68.54
CA ASP A 163 39.99 5.42 69.69
C ASP A 163 40.49 4.26 70.55
N GLU A 164 41.75 4.36 70.94
CA GLU A 164 42.63 3.33 71.43
C GLU A 164 42.91 3.57 72.93
N ARG A 165 42.82 2.49 73.73
CA ARG A 165 43.61 2.14 74.94
C ARG A 165 43.12 2.61 76.31
N PRO A 166 43.65 2.01 77.41
CA PRO A 166 44.55 0.84 77.52
C PRO A 166 43.91 -0.41 78.13
#